data_AF-A0A2M7IS29-F1
#
_entry.id   AF-A0A2M7IS29-F1
#
_cell.length_a   1.000
_cell.length_b   1.000
_cell.length_c   1.000
_cell.angle_alpha   90.00
_cell.angle_beta   90.00
_cell.angle_gamma   90.00
#
_symmetry.space_group_name_H-M   'P 1'
#
loop_
_entity.id
_entity.type
_entity.pdbx_description
1 polymer ?
#
loop_
_entity_poly.entity_id
_entity_poly.type
_entity_poly.pdbx_seq_one_letter_code
_entity_poly.pdbx_strand_id
1 'polypeptide(L)'
;MLTRLLFYALLFLFPFQLFSQGEVYLVLGSDTGIWEGLDVTRHYHTYQLGLYTDPARNANKVMDFSFRNQMKDSYGTPLKMTWWMMSGNTFRYAVNKNVPHANSLPLYLVKKYHGANVQLNGDE
;
A
#
# COMPACT_ATOMS: atom_id res chain seq x y z
N MET A 1 -56.99 -20.87 -3.38
CA MET A 1 -55.81 -20.77 -4.29
C MET A 1 -55.32 -19.33 -4.41
N LEU A 2 -56.20 -18.38 -4.70
CA LEU A 2 -55.86 -16.96 -4.88
C LEU A 2 -55.16 -16.31 -3.66
N THR A 3 -55.61 -16.61 -2.45
CA THR A 3 -54.99 -16.12 -1.20
C THR A 3 -53.56 -16.61 -0.98
N ARG A 4 -53.22 -17.83 -1.44
CA ARG A 4 -51.84 -18.35 -1.36
C ARG A 4 -50.94 -17.66 -2.39
N LEU A 5 -51.44 -17.44 -3.61
CA LEU A 5 -50.72 -16.70 -4.65
C LEU A 5 -50.42 -15.26 -4.23
N LEU A 6 -51.38 -14.59 -3.59
CA LEU A 6 -51.19 -13.24 -3.06
C LEU A 6 -50.09 -13.19 -1.98
N PHE A 7 -50.06 -14.20 -1.11
CA PHE A 7 -49.06 -14.30 -0.05
C PHE A 7 -47.65 -14.52 -0.60
N TYR A 8 -47.49 -15.35 -1.64
CA TYR A 8 -46.20 -15.52 -2.33
C TYR A 8 -45.77 -14.25 -3.06
N ALA A 9 -46.69 -13.54 -3.72
CA ALA A 9 -46.36 -12.27 -4.37
C ALA A 9 -45.89 -11.21 -3.36
N LEU A 10 -46.51 -11.14 -2.18
CA LEU A 10 -46.11 -10.26 -1.08
C LEU A 10 -44.70 -10.57 -0.54
N LEU A 11 -44.28 -11.84 -0.54
CA LEU A 11 -42.92 -12.23 -0.13
C LEU A 11 -41.83 -11.73 -1.09
N PHE A 12 -42.15 -11.48 -2.37
CA PHE A 12 -41.23 -10.91 -3.35
C PHE A 12 -41.17 -9.37 -3.35
N LEU A 13 -42.11 -8.70 -2.65
CA LEU A 13 -42.14 -7.24 -2.54
C LEU A 13 -41.20 -6.69 -1.45
N PHE A 14 -40.72 -7.54 -0.56
CA PHE A 14 -39.73 -7.15 0.44
C PHE A 14 -38.34 -7.49 -0.08
N PRO A 15 -37.50 -6.48 -0.40
CA PRO A 15 -36.09 -6.74 -0.67
C PRO A 15 -35.47 -7.25 0.63
N PHE A 16 -35.30 -8.56 0.74
CA PHE A 16 -34.45 -9.15 1.76
C PHE A 16 -33.03 -8.62 1.51
N GLN A 17 -32.63 -7.60 2.26
CA GLN A 17 -31.22 -7.26 2.39
C GLN A 17 -30.57 -8.40 3.19
N LEU A 18 -30.15 -9.43 2.46
CA LEU A 18 -29.79 -10.73 3.01
C LEU A 18 -28.61 -10.66 3.98
N PHE A 19 -27.83 -9.57 3.99
CA PHE A 19 -26.81 -9.29 4.99
C PHE A 19 -26.65 -7.77 5.12
N SER A 20 -26.47 -7.28 6.35
CA SER A 20 -25.84 -5.97 6.55
C SER A 20 -24.45 -6.06 5.91
N GLN A 21 -24.19 -5.27 4.87
CA GLN A 21 -22.84 -5.17 4.31
C GLN A 21 -21.95 -4.55 5.40
N GLY A 22 -20.94 -5.30 5.85
CA GLY A 22 -19.90 -4.76 6.71
C GLY A 22 -18.94 -3.90 5.89
N GLU A 23 -18.45 -2.81 6.48
CA GLU A 23 -17.37 -2.03 5.87
C GLU A 23 -16.03 -2.70 6.13
N VAL A 24 -15.25 -2.92 5.08
CA VAL A 24 -13.88 -3.43 5.16
C VAL A 24 -12.94 -2.26 4.91
N TYR A 25 -12.16 -1.92 5.94
CA TYR A 25 -11.11 -0.90 5.86
C TYR A 25 -9.80 -1.55 5.46
N LEU A 26 -9.19 -1.07 4.37
CA LEU A 26 -7.91 -1.57 3.87
C LEU A 26 -6.83 -0.50 4.08
N VAL A 27 -5.76 -0.89 4.76
CA VAL A 27 -4.50 -0.13 4.79
C VAL A 27 -3.55 -0.78 3.79
N LEU A 28 -3.24 -0.08 2.70
CA LEU A 28 -2.34 -0.61 1.68
C LEU A 28 -0.90 -0.19 1.96
N GLY A 29 -0.03 -1.18 2.11
CA GLY A 29 1.40 -0.96 2.33
C GLY A 29 2.26 -1.21 1.10
N SER A 30 3.15 -0.28 0.79
CA SER A 30 4.24 -0.54 -0.16
C SER A 30 5.43 -1.19 0.54
N ASP A 31 5.74 -2.43 0.19
CA ASP A 31 6.89 -3.21 0.70
C ASP A 31 8.06 -3.24 -0.28
N THR A 32 8.24 -2.18 -1.07
CA THR A 32 9.27 -2.12 -2.11
C THR A 32 10.69 -2.28 -1.54
N GLY A 33 10.90 -1.89 -0.28
CA GLY A 33 12.19 -1.98 0.41
C GLY A 33 12.67 -3.40 0.70
N ILE A 34 11.76 -4.37 0.95
CA ILE A 34 12.15 -5.77 1.21
C ILE A 34 12.45 -6.50 -0.08
N TRP A 35 11.55 -6.45 -1.06
CA TRP A 35 11.60 -7.31 -2.24
C TRP A 35 12.68 -6.92 -3.26
N GLU A 36 13.11 -5.65 -3.27
CA GLU A 36 14.17 -5.17 -4.17
C GLU A 36 15.36 -4.50 -3.46
N GLY A 37 15.23 -4.18 -2.17
CA GLY A 37 16.25 -3.45 -1.41
C GLY A 37 17.05 -4.31 -0.43
N LEU A 38 16.60 -5.54 -0.15
CA LEU A 38 17.14 -6.39 0.90
C LEU A 38 17.33 -7.85 0.43
N ASP A 39 18.42 -8.48 0.88
CA ASP A 39 18.65 -9.91 0.76
C ASP A 39 18.51 -10.55 2.15
N VAL A 40 17.37 -11.21 2.40
CA VAL A 40 17.07 -11.88 3.68
C VAL A 40 18.01 -13.06 3.98
N THR A 41 18.77 -13.54 2.97
CA THR A 41 19.71 -14.65 3.14
C THR A 41 21.09 -14.19 3.65
N ARG A 42 21.32 -12.87 3.72
CA ARG A 42 22.62 -12.29 4.11
C ARG A 42 22.53 -11.51 5.41
N HIS A 43 23.40 -11.87 6.36
CA HIS A 43 23.54 -11.14 7.62
C HIS A 43 24.06 -9.71 7.41
N TYR A 44 25.04 -9.53 6.52
CA TYR A 44 25.53 -8.23 6.09
C TYR A 44 24.99 -7.89 4.71
N HIS A 45 24.31 -6.77 4.58
CA HIS A 45 23.71 -6.33 3.31
C HIS A 45 24.02 -4.86 3.01
N THR A 46 24.10 -4.56 1.71
CA THR A 46 24.26 -3.20 1.20
C THR A 46 22.96 -2.77 0.58
N TYR A 47 22.46 -1.61 1.01
CA TYR A 47 21.22 -1.07 0.47
C TYR A 47 21.36 -0.66 -1.00
N GLN A 48 20.39 -1.05 -1.81
CA GLN A 48 20.32 -0.68 -3.22
C GLN A 48 19.65 0.69 -3.38
N LEU A 49 20.45 1.75 -3.32
CA LEU A 49 19.97 3.13 -3.47
C LEU A 49 19.15 3.33 -4.75
N GLY A 50 19.52 2.60 -5.81
CA GLY A 50 18.83 2.59 -7.10
C GLY A 50 17.32 2.36 -6.97
N LEU A 51 16.85 1.61 -5.98
CA LEU A 51 15.41 1.42 -5.75
C LEU A 51 14.64 2.75 -5.63
N TYR A 52 15.21 3.76 -4.98
CA TYR A 52 14.56 5.07 -4.73
C TYR A 52 14.98 6.16 -5.71
N THR A 53 16.05 5.93 -6.48
CA THR A 53 16.60 6.97 -7.37
C THR A 53 16.42 6.65 -8.85
N ASP A 54 16.29 5.38 -9.22
CA ASP A 54 16.13 4.93 -10.60
C ASP A 54 14.64 5.00 -11.00
N PRO A 55 14.28 5.80 -12.02
CA PRO A 55 12.91 5.88 -12.52
C PRO A 55 12.34 4.55 -13.02
N ALA A 56 13.19 3.58 -13.39
CA ALA A 56 12.75 2.27 -13.85
C ALA A 56 12.36 1.32 -12.70
N ARG A 57 12.56 1.72 -11.44
CA ARG A 57 12.34 0.87 -10.26
C ARG A 57 10.98 1.07 -9.62
N ASN A 58 10.58 0.06 -8.84
CA ASN A 58 9.23 0.01 -8.28
C ASN A 58 8.92 1.17 -7.31
N ALA A 59 9.89 1.68 -6.54
CA ALA A 59 9.60 2.81 -5.65
C ALA A 59 9.19 4.07 -6.43
N ASN A 60 9.77 4.29 -7.61
CA ASN A 60 9.34 5.37 -8.50
C ASN A 60 7.95 5.10 -9.09
N LYS A 61 7.72 3.89 -9.61
CA LYS A 61 6.43 3.49 -10.19
C LYS A 61 5.26 3.65 -9.21
N VAL A 62 5.41 3.21 -7.96
CA VAL A 62 4.33 3.32 -6.96
C VAL A 62 4.13 4.75 -6.44
N MET A 63 5.09 5.65 -6.70
CA MET A 63 4.99 7.08 -6.44
C MET A 63 4.33 7.86 -7.60
N ASP A 64 4.25 7.26 -8.78
CA ASP A 64 3.68 7.90 -9.96
C ASP A 64 2.15 8.04 -9.83
N PHE A 65 1.65 9.23 -10.14
CA PHE A 65 0.23 9.55 -10.00
C PHE A 65 -0.64 8.76 -10.99
N SER A 66 -0.15 8.53 -12.21
CA SER A 66 -0.87 7.77 -13.23
C SER A 66 -0.99 6.30 -12.86
N PHE A 67 0.02 5.74 -12.18
CA PHE A 67 -0.04 4.40 -11.61
C PHE A 67 -1.03 4.35 -10.42
N ARG A 68 -0.91 5.26 -9.46
CA ARG A 68 -1.75 5.27 -8.25
C ARG A 68 -3.24 5.43 -8.56
N ASN A 69 -3.59 6.28 -9.53
CA ASN A 69 -4.99 6.52 -9.91
C ASN A 69 -5.70 5.34 -10.57
N GLN A 70 -4.97 4.27 -10.93
CA GLN A 70 -5.59 3.03 -11.40
C GLN A 70 -6.25 2.25 -10.27
N MET A 71 -5.88 2.55 -9.01
CA MET A 71 -6.37 1.86 -7.82
C MET A 71 -7.33 2.77 -7.05
N LYS A 72 -8.62 2.44 -7.10
CA LYS A 72 -9.70 3.20 -6.47
C LYS A 72 -10.56 2.28 -5.61
N ASP A 73 -11.12 2.82 -4.54
CA ASP A 73 -12.15 2.14 -3.76
C ASP A 73 -13.49 2.06 -4.53
N SER A 74 -14.49 1.43 -3.91
CA SER A 74 -15.84 1.33 -4.46
C SER A 74 -16.56 2.68 -4.61
N TYR A 75 -16.05 3.74 -3.99
CA TYR A 75 -16.57 5.11 -4.09
C TYR A 75 -15.83 5.93 -5.16
N GLY A 76 -14.81 5.35 -5.82
CA GLY A 76 -13.98 6.03 -6.81
C GLY A 76 -12.85 6.88 -6.21
N THR A 77 -12.63 6.81 -4.90
CA THR A 77 -11.53 7.50 -4.22
C THR A 77 -10.22 6.78 -4.52
N PRO A 78 -9.15 7.48 -4.95
CA PRO A 78 -7.82 6.88 -5.07
C PRO A 78 -7.36 6.29 -3.74
N LEU A 79 -6.85 5.07 -3.78
CA LEU A 79 -6.37 4.39 -2.59
C LEU A 79 -5.09 5.07 -2.08
N LYS A 80 -5.05 5.36 -0.77
CA LYS A 80 -3.83 5.80 -0.10
C LYS A 80 -2.92 4.59 0.09
N MET A 81 -1.62 4.80 -0.12
CA MET A 81 -0.61 3.76 0.14
C MET A 81 0.39 4.30 1.14
N THR A 82 0.49 3.59 2.26
CA THR A 82 1.41 3.87 3.36
C THR A 82 2.78 3.30 3.05
N TRP A 83 3.82 4.04 3.40
CA TRP A 83 5.20 3.59 3.25
C TRP A 83 5.66 2.91 4.53
N TRP A 84 5.68 1.57 4.51
CA TRP A 84 6.00 0.81 5.71
C TRP A 84 7.50 0.80 5.97
N MET A 85 7.84 1.02 7.25
CA MET A 85 9.10 0.58 7.84
C MET A 85 9.06 -0.94 8.05
N MET A 86 9.12 -1.73 6.99
CA MET A 86 9.53 -3.13 7.17
C MET A 86 11.04 -3.19 7.00
N SER A 87 11.72 -3.89 7.93
CA SER A 87 13.18 -4.05 8.09
C SER A 87 13.90 -3.22 9.19
N GLY A 88 13.18 -2.54 10.10
CA GLY A 88 13.78 -1.68 11.14
C GLY A 88 14.94 -2.29 11.99
N ASN A 89 14.98 -3.63 12.15
CA ASN A 89 16.11 -4.34 12.78
C ASN A 89 17.05 -5.05 11.80
N THR A 90 16.61 -5.39 10.59
CA THR A 90 17.46 -6.06 9.60
C THR A 90 18.58 -5.11 9.17
N PHE A 91 18.29 -3.82 8.98
CA PHE A 91 19.30 -2.83 8.61
C PHE A 91 20.33 -2.49 9.71
N ARG A 92 20.16 -3.01 10.94
CA ARG A 92 21.14 -2.83 12.02
C ARG A 92 22.53 -3.36 11.61
N TYR A 93 22.57 -4.40 10.77
CA TYR A 93 23.81 -5.02 10.29
C TYR A 93 24.14 -4.63 8.84
N ALA A 94 23.46 -3.62 8.28
CA ALA A 94 23.79 -3.12 6.95
C ALA A 94 25.18 -2.48 6.96
N VAL A 95 25.99 -2.79 5.95
CA VAL A 95 27.34 -2.21 5.80
C VAL A 95 27.33 -0.80 5.19
N ASN A 96 26.16 -0.36 4.72
CA ASN A 96 25.99 0.93 4.06
C ASN A 96 26.04 2.08 5.09
N LYS A 97 27.08 2.92 5.00
CA LYS A 97 27.25 4.15 5.80
C LYS A 97 26.87 5.43 5.06
N ASN A 98 26.28 5.32 3.87
CA ASN A 98 26.06 6.43 2.93
C ASN A 98 24.83 7.29 3.34
N VAL A 99 24.27 7.00 4.51
CA VAL A 99 22.97 7.42 4.99
C VAL A 99 23.04 7.52 6.51
N PRO A 100 22.57 8.63 7.10
CA PRO A 100 22.88 8.98 8.48
C PRO A 100 22.20 8.09 9.53
N HIS A 101 21.12 7.37 9.15
CA HIS A 101 20.34 6.55 10.08
C HIS A 101 19.99 5.19 9.43
N ALA A 102 20.78 4.15 9.73
CA ALA A 102 20.60 2.82 9.13
C ALA A 102 19.22 2.21 9.43
N ASN A 103 18.70 2.37 10.66
CA ASN A 103 17.43 1.77 11.09
C ASN A 103 16.20 2.47 10.49
N SER A 104 16.33 3.71 10.01
CA SER A 104 15.25 4.49 9.37
C SER A 104 15.58 4.82 7.91
N LEU A 105 16.45 4.03 7.31
CA LEU A 105 16.99 4.24 5.98
C LEU A 105 15.88 4.37 4.90
N PRO A 106 14.90 3.44 4.81
CA PRO A 106 13.82 3.58 3.82
C PRO A 106 13.06 4.90 3.96
N LEU A 107 12.71 5.31 5.18
CA LEU A 107 12.00 6.57 5.43
C LEU A 107 12.84 7.79 5.01
N TYR A 108 14.13 7.78 5.33
CA TYR A 108 15.03 8.84 4.91
C TYR A 108 15.07 8.97 3.38
N LEU A 109 15.16 7.85 2.66
CA LEU A 109 15.25 7.83 1.20
C LEU A 109 13.93 8.22 0.53
N VAL A 110 12.80 7.71 1.03
CA VAL A 110 11.47 8.13 0.56
C VAL A 110 11.29 9.63 0.77
N LYS A 111 11.60 10.15 1.96
CA LYS A 111 11.52 11.59 2.23
C LYS A 111 12.43 12.41 1.32
N LYS A 112 13.67 11.94 1.09
CA LYS A 112 14.67 12.65 0.29
C LYS A 112 14.33 12.69 -1.20
N TYR A 113 13.86 11.58 -1.77
CA TYR A 113 13.69 11.43 -3.22
C TYR A 113 12.24 11.52 -3.70
N HIS A 114 11.28 11.29 -2.80
CA HIS A 114 9.86 11.27 -3.13
C HIS A 114 8.98 12.09 -2.18
N GLY A 115 9.56 12.88 -1.29
CA GLY A 115 8.82 13.65 -0.27
C GLY A 115 7.73 14.58 -0.85
N ALA A 116 7.96 15.17 -2.02
CA ALA A 116 6.94 15.98 -2.72
C ALA A 116 5.73 15.13 -3.13
N ASN A 117 5.97 13.91 -3.65
CA ASN A 117 4.89 12.99 -4.01
C ASN A 117 4.17 12.46 -2.77
N VAL A 118 4.86 12.24 -1.65
CA VAL A 118 4.21 11.91 -0.37
C VAL A 118 3.26 13.03 0.06
N GLN A 119 3.69 14.30 -0.01
CA GLN A 119 2.84 15.43 0.37
C GLN A 119 1.59 15.56 -0.51
N LEU A 120 1.71 15.28 -1.81
CA LEU A 120 0.61 15.36 -2.76
C LEU A 120 -0.36 14.19 -2.64
N ASN A 121 0.16 12.97 -2.44
CA ASN A 121 -0.63 11.74 -2.47
C ASN A 121 -1.11 11.29 -1.09
N GLY A 122 -0.55 11.87 -0.02
CA GLY A 122 -0.66 11.36 1.34
C GLY A 122 0.29 10.18 1.57
N ASP A 123 0.97 10.22 2.72
CA ASP A 123 1.18 9.02 3.55
C ASP A 123 -0.11 8.84 4.37
N GLU A 124 -0.41 7.66 4.90
CA GLU A 124 -1.42 7.63 5.97
C GLU A 124 -1.03 8.53 7.15
#